data_AF-A0A6M0GGT0-F1
#
_entry.id   AF-A0A6M0GGT0-F1
#
_cell.length_a   1.000
_cell.length_b   1.000
_cell.length_c   1.000
_cell.angle_alpha   90.00
_cell.angle_beta   90.00
_cell.angle_gamma   90.00
#
_symmetry.space_group_name_H-M   'P 1'
#
loop_
_entity.id
_entity.type
_entity.pdbx_description
1 polymer ?
#
loop_
_entity_poly.entity_id
_entity_poly.type
_entity_poly.pdbx_seq_one_letter_code
_entity_poly.pdbx_strand_id
1 'polypeptide(L)'
;MQKDSLLEKATILRLNQEKLSNLSPYSKIIAASTKGKMPLLPQLSREESTVVTTSSPNFREQLAAQEPSQNHAWLESYFTTQAAHILSKPRAEIEVEQTLSMMGFDSLMAVELRNRVENDLGIDVRIVDLMGDITITSLAAQVSELLDRAC
;
A
#
# COMPACT_ATOMS: atom_id res chain seq x y z
N MET A 1 42.86 -5.32 30.57
CA MET A 1 41.99 -4.21 30.12
C MET A 1 40.56 -4.71 29.83
N GLN A 2 39.89 -5.37 30.79
CA GLN A 2 38.58 -6.03 30.58
C GLN A 2 37.44 -5.44 31.44
N LYS A 3 37.66 -4.32 32.14
CA LYS A 3 36.73 -3.81 33.16
C LYS A 3 35.65 -2.86 32.58
N ASP A 4 35.91 -2.23 31.45
CA ASP A 4 35.00 -1.23 30.84
C ASP A 4 33.78 -1.85 30.14
N SER A 5 33.91 -3.04 29.52
CA SER A 5 32.79 -3.70 28.81
C SER A 5 31.70 -4.25 29.75
N LEU A 6 32.05 -4.60 30.98
CA LEU A 6 31.09 -5.11 31.97
C LEU A 6 30.16 -4.01 32.51
N LEU A 7 30.68 -2.78 32.63
CA LEU A 7 29.91 -1.64 33.11
C LEU A 7 28.85 -1.19 32.09
N GLU A 8 29.18 -1.26 30.81
CA GLU A 8 28.26 -0.94 29.72
C GLU A 8 27.11 -1.96 29.61
N LYS A 9 27.41 -3.26 29.70
CA LYS A 9 26.40 -4.32 29.68
C LYS A 9 25.43 -4.23 30.85
N ALA A 10 25.92 -3.95 32.06
CA ALA A 10 25.07 -3.79 33.24
C ALA A 10 24.13 -2.58 33.09
N THR A 11 24.63 -1.51 32.46
CA THR A 11 23.83 -0.31 32.16
C THR A 11 22.74 -0.59 31.13
N ILE A 12 23.08 -1.28 30.03
CA ILE A 12 22.12 -1.71 29.00
C ILE A 12 21.06 -2.64 29.61
N LEU A 13 21.47 -3.60 30.45
CA LEU A 13 20.55 -4.54 31.09
C LEU A 13 19.54 -3.80 32.00
N ARG A 14 20.01 -2.81 32.76
CA ARG A 14 19.18 -1.99 33.64
C ARG A 14 18.16 -1.17 32.85
N LEU A 15 18.61 -0.54 31.75
CA LEU A 15 17.75 0.25 30.87
C LEU A 15 16.69 -0.62 30.17
N ASN A 16 17.07 -1.82 29.76
CA ASN A 16 16.14 -2.78 29.15
C ASN A 16 15.12 -3.31 30.15
N GLN A 17 15.51 -3.60 31.39
CA GLN A 17 14.57 -4.05 32.44
C GLN A 17 13.55 -2.97 32.80
N GLU A 18 13.98 -1.71 32.89
CA GLU A 18 13.08 -0.57 33.11
C GLU A 18 12.09 -0.37 31.95
N LYS A 19 12.56 -0.50 30.70
CA LYS A 19 11.70 -0.49 29.52
C LYS A 19 10.72 -1.66 29.52
N LEU A 20 11.15 -2.86 29.88
CA LEU A 20 10.31 -4.07 29.89
C LEU A 20 9.20 -3.98 30.93
N SER A 21 9.45 -3.38 32.10
CA SER A 21 8.42 -3.17 33.14
C SER A 21 7.35 -2.15 32.75
N ASN A 22 7.66 -1.21 31.85
CA ASN A 22 6.73 -0.18 31.39
C ASN A 22 5.88 -0.62 30.18
N LEU A 23 6.15 -1.80 29.61
CA LEU A 23 5.36 -2.34 28.51
C LEU A 23 4.11 -3.05 29.05
N SER A 24 2.96 -2.78 28.40
CA SER A 24 1.75 -3.56 28.66
C SER A 24 1.98 -5.01 28.21
N PRO A 25 1.79 -6.02 29.08
CA PRO A 25 1.92 -7.41 28.68
C PRO A 25 0.98 -7.72 27.52
N TYR A 26 1.51 -8.33 26.47
CA TYR A 26 0.77 -8.66 25.25
C TYR A 26 -0.53 -9.45 25.55
N SER A 27 -0.56 -10.20 26.65
CA SER A 27 -1.73 -10.94 27.15
C SER A 27 -2.94 -10.07 27.51
N LYS A 28 -2.77 -8.81 27.94
CA LYS A 28 -3.90 -7.90 28.19
C LYS A 28 -4.63 -7.51 26.91
N ILE A 29 -3.90 -7.37 25.81
CA ILE A 29 -4.47 -7.02 24.49
C ILE A 29 -5.26 -8.21 23.93
N ILE A 30 -4.74 -9.43 24.10
CA ILE A 30 -5.44 -10.65 23.68
C ILE A 30 -6.69 -10.91 24.53
N ALA A 31 -6.66 -10.63 25.85
CA ALA A 31 -7.84 -10.78 26.71
C ALA A 31 -8.99 -9.82 26.34
N ALA A 32 -8.68 -8.66 25.76
CA ALA A 32 -9.66 -7.73 25.21
C ALA A 32 -10.15 -8.13 23.79
N SER A 33 -9.57 -9.17 23.17
CA SER A 33 -9.98 -9.66 21.87
C SER A 33 -11.21 -10.54 21.98
N THR A 34 -12.37 -10.01 21.62
CA THR A 34 -13.58 -10.82 21.46
C THR A 34 -13.69 -11.29 20.00
N LYS A 35 -13.88 -12.60 19.82
CA LYS A 35 -14.33 -13.22 18.56
C LYS A 35 -13.35 -13.09 17.38
N GLY A 36 -12.05 -13.26 17.65
CA GLY A 36 -11.01 -13.37 16.61
C GLY A 36 -10.58 -12.04 15.99
N LYS A 37 -11.08 -10.90 16.48
CA LYS A 37 -10.63 -9.56 16.09
C LYS A 37 -9.62 -9.05 17.10
N MET A 38 -8.35 -8.93 16.69
CA MET A 38 -7.31 -8.37 17.55
C MET A 38 -7.53 -6.85 17.64
N PRO A 39 -7.73 -6.27 18.83
CA PRO A 39 -7.86 -4.83 18.97
C PRO A 39 -6.55 -4.16 18.55
N LEU A 40 -6.64 -3.13 17.71
CA LEU A 40 -5.48 -2.36 17.28
C LEU A 40 -4.79 -1.80 18.54
N LEU A 41 -3.49 -2.04 18.66
CA LEU A 41 -2.66 -1.47 19.72
C LEU A 41 -2.86 0.06 19.69
N PRO A 42 -3.00 0.73 20.85
CA PRO A 42 -2.84 2.18 20.92
C PRO A 42 -1.52 2.51 20.26
N GLN A 43 -1.59 3.28 19.17
CA GLN A 43 -0.45 3.61 18.35
C GLN A 43 0.60 4.22 19.28
N LEU A 44 1.73 3.54 19.45
CA LEU A 44 2.96 4.18 19.92
C LEU A 44 3.06 5.46 19.13
N SER A 45 3.06 6.61 19.81
CA SER A 45 3.03 7.95 19.24
C SER A 45 4.03 8.04 18.08
N ARG A 46 3.53 7.72 16.91
CA ARG A 46 4.09 7.97 15.61
C ARG A 46 3.28 9.18 15.23
N GLU A 47 3.96 10.32 15.18
CA GLU A 47 3.39 11.60 14.79
C GLU A 47 2.25 11.38 13.80
N GLU A 48 1.06 11.80 14.22
CA GLU A 48 -0.20 11.59 13.51
C GLU A 48 -0.05 11.92 12.03
N SER A 49 0.11 10.89 11.21
CA SER A 49 -0.29 10.96 9.82
C SER A 49 -1.65 10.30 9.77
N THR A 50 -2.66 11.13 10.04
CA THR A 50 -4.06 10.87 9.78
C THR A 50 -4.17 10.38 8.33
N VAL A 51 -4.35 9.07 8.15
CA VAL A 51 -4.81 8.54 6.85
C VAL A 51 -6.27 8.95 6.73
N VAL A 52 -6.44 10.18 6.24
CA VAL A 52 -7.70 10.70 5.76
C VAL A 52 -8.04 9.89 4.51
N THR A 53 -9.03 9.00 4.61
CA THR A 53 -9.71 8.45 3.43
C THR A 53 -10.56 9.56 2.81
N THR A 54 -9.91 10.54 2.19
CA THR A 54 -10.55 11.36 1.17
C THR A 54 -10.45 10.58 -0.12
N SER A 55 -11.45 9.75 -0.39
CA SER A 55 -11.76 9.37 -1.77
C SER A 55 -11.85 10.69 -2.55
N SER A 56 -10.89 10.95 -3.43
CA SER A 56 -10.78 12.23 -4.14
C SER A 56 -12.03 12.43 -4.99
N PRO A 57 -12.96 13.35 -4.63
CA PRO A 57 -14.22 13.53 -5.36
C PRO A 57 -13.96 13.92 -6.83
N ASN A 58 -12.85 14.64 -7.05
CA ASN A 58 -12.42 15.10 -8.37
C ASN A 58 -12.16 13.97 -9.37
N PHE A 59 -11.74 12.78 -8.92
CA PHE A 59 -11.27 11.74 -9.83
C PHE A 59 -12.44 11.00 -10.49
N ARG A 60 -13.46 10.62 -9.70
CA ARG A 60 -14.70 10.02 -10.23
C ARG A 60 -15.50 11.02 -11.07
N GLU A 61 -15.49 12.30 -10.71
CA GLU A 61 -16.12 13.37 -11.50
C GLU A 61 -15.37 13.61 -12.83
N GLN A 62 -14.04 13.60 -12.84
CA GLN A 62 -13.24 13.69 -14.08
C GLN A 62 -13.48 12.50 -15.01
N LEU A 63 -13.61 11.31 -14.44
CA LEU A 63 -13.90 10.10 -15.21
C LEU A 63 -15.35 10.07 -15.73
N ALA A 64 -16.31 10.58 -14.95
CA ALA A 64 -17.70 10.74 -15.39
C ALA A 64 -17.88 11.83 -16.46
N ALA A 65 -16.96 12.79 -16.53
CA ALA A 65 -16.91 13.83 -17.56
C ALA A 65 -16.21 13.38 -18.86
N GLN A 66 -15.64 12.18 -18.89
CA GLN A 66 -14.96 11.59 -20.05
C GLN A 66 -15.88 10.63 -20.79
N GLU A 67 -15.80 10.63 -22.12
CA GLU A 67 -16.46 9.65 -22.97
C GLU A 67 -15.91 8.24 -22.69
N PRO A 68 -16.73 7.16 -22.78
CA PRO A 68 -16.30 5.78 -22.50
C PRO A 68 -15.06 5.35 -23.31
N SER A 69 -14.92 5.89 -24.53
CA SER A 69 -13.80 5.64 -25.42
C SER A 69 -12.50 6.36 -25.00
N GLN A 70 -12.59 7.47 -24.27
CA GLN A 70 -11.42 8.20 -23.76
C GLN A 70 -10.94 7.69 -22.39
N ASN A 71 -11.82 7.01 -21.64
CA ASN A 71 -11.49 6.42 -20.34
C ASN A 71 -10.35 5.40 -20.42
N HIS A 72 -10.32 4.55 -21.46
CA HIS A 72 -9.27 3.54 -21.59
C HIS A 72 -7.86 4.15 -21.77
N ALA A 73 -7.70 5.07 -22.72
CA ALA A 73 -6.42 5.73 -22.98
C ALA A 73 -5.95 6.56 -21.77
N TRP A 74 -6.89 7.16 -21.05
CA TRP A 74 -6.59 7.89 -19.84
C TRP A 74 -6.13 6.96 -18.71
N LEU A 75 -6.82 5.84 -18.48
CA LEU A 75 -6.45 4.82 -17.49
C LEU A 75 -5.09 4.22 -17.79
N GLU A 76 -4.80 3.89 -19.06
CA GLU A 76 -3.50 3.39 -19.48
C GLU A 76 -2.37 4.40 -19.16
N SER A 77 -2.58 5.68 -19.46
CA SER A 77 -1.64 6.75 -19.11
C SER A 77 -1.45 6.90 -17.60
N TYR A 78 -2.52 6.79 -16.82
CA TYR A 78 -2.49 6.80 -15.36
C TYR A 78 -1.65 5.63 -14.83
N PHE A 79 -1.94 4.40 -15.24
CA PHE A 79 -1.21 3.20 -14.81
C PHE A 79 0.26 3.24 -15.21
N THR A 80 0.56 3.74 -16.42
CA THR A 80 1.95 3.94 -16.87
C THR A 80 2.69 4.92 -15.96
N THR A 81 2.03 5.99 -15.53
CA THR A 81 2.62 6.99 -14.61
C THR A 81 2.84 6.41 -13.23
N GLN A 82 1.89 5.61 -12.71
CA GLN A 82 2.06 4.92 -11.43
C GLN A 82 3.17 3.87 -11.48
N ALA A 83 3.26 3.10 -12.56
CA ALA A 83 4.32 2.12 -12.76
C ALA A 83 5.70 2.77 -12.84
N ALA A 84 5.82 3.88 -13.58
CA ALA A 84 7.05 4.69 -13.63
C ALA A 84 7.48 5.16 -12.23
N HIS A 85 6.53 5.66 -11.43
CA HIS A 85 6.80 6.12 -10.07
C HIS A 85 7.26 4.98 -9.15
N ILE A 86 6.54 3.85 -9.15
CA ILE A 86 6.83 2.69 -8.29
C ILE A 86 8.16 2.05 -8.64
N LEU A 87 8.44 1.86 -9.94
CA LEU A 87 9.70 1.30 -10.41
C LEU A 87 10.86 2.31 -10.36
N SER A 88 10.59 3.58 -10.00
CA SER A 88 11.56 4.68 -10.04
C SER A 88 12.24 4.81 -11.41
N LYS A 89 11.46 4.65 -12.48
CA LYS A 89 11.90 4.68 -13.88
C LYS A 89 11.24 5.83 -14.65
N PRO A 90 11.89 6.35 -15.70
CA PRO A 90 11.23 7.27 -16.63
C PRO A 90 10.01 6.60 -17.28
N ARG A 91 8.95 7.37 -17.51
CA ARG A 91 7.75 6.89 -18.22
C ARG A 91 8.05 6.27 -19.58
N ALA A 92 9.09 6.76 -20.27
CA ALA A 92 9.52 6.24 -21.58
C ALA A 92 10.14 4.83 -21.52
N GLU A 93 10.52 4.34 -20.34
CA GLU A 93 11.02 2.97 -20.14
C GLU A 93 9.92 1.98 -19.74
N ILE A 94 8.66 2.44 -19.59
CA ILE A 94 7.55 1.59 -19.18
C ILE A 94 6.89 0.99 -20.42
N GLU A 95 6.99 -0.33 -20.54
CA GLU A 95 6.39 -1.10 -21.62
C GLU A 95 4.98 -1.56 -21.23
N VAL A 96 3.95 -0.96 -21.82
CA VAL A 96 2.55 -1.21 -21.44
C VAL A 96 2.07 -2.64 -21.76
N GLU A 97 2.69 -3.29 -22.74
CA GLU A 97 2.43 -4.68 -23.16
C GLU A 97 3.28 -5.71 -22.41
N GLN A 98 4.28 -5.26 -21.62
CA GLN A 98 5.03 -6.16 -20.76
C GLN A 98 4.22 -6.49 -19.51
N THR A 99 4.38 -7.70 -18.96
CA THR A 99 3.74 -8.04 -17.70
C THR A 99 4.39 -7.28 -16.55
N LEU A 100 3.61 -6.90 -15.54
CA LEU A 100 4.12 -6.20 -14.35
C LEU A 100 5.26 -6.98 -13.68
N SER A 101 5.12 -8.30 -13.59
CA SER A 101 6.13 -9.21 -13.05
C SER A 101 7.45 -9.17 -13.83
N MET A 102 7.41 -9.08 -15.17
CA MET A 102 8.61 -8.96 -16.00
C MET A 102 9.25 -7.56 -15.94
N MET A 103 8.47 -6.51 -15.68
CA MET A 103 8.99 -5.17 -15.43
C MET A 103 9.72 -5.03 -14.08
N GLY A 104 9.59 -6.03 -13.19
CA GLY A 104 10.24 -6.04 -11.89
C GLY A 104 9.33 -5.64 -10.72
N PHE A 105 8.00 -5.67 -10.89
CA PHE A 105 7.09 -5.53 -9.75
C PHE A 105 7.27 -6.68 -8.77
N ASP A 106 7.46 -6.34 -7.50
CA ASP A 106 7.39 -7.27 -6.38
C ASP A 106 6.04 -7.18 -5.63
N SER A 107 5.89 -7.99 -4.59
CA SER A 107 4.65 -8.02 -3.80
C SER A 107 4.36 -6.72 -3.06
N LEU A 108 5.38 -5.98 -2.62
CA LEU A 108 5.18 -4.70 -1.93
C LEU A 108 4.75 -3.61 -2.92
N MET A 109 5.37 -3.58 -4.10
CA MET A 109 5.02 -2.70 -5.20
C MET A 109 3.58 -2.96 -5.70
N ALA A 110 3.17 -4.22 -5.77
CA ALA A 110 1.79 -4.57 -6.11
C ALA A 110 0.79 -4.05 -5.06
N VAL A 111 1.13 -4.12 -3.76
CA VAL A 111 0.29 -3.57 -2.68
C VAL A 111 0.22 -2.06 -2.79
N GLU A 112 1.34 -1.41 -3.08
CA GLU A 112 1.40 0.04 -3.27
C GLU A 112 0.53 0.50 -4.45
N LEU A 113 0.61 -0.20 -5.59
CA LEU A 113 -0.22 0.07 -6.76
C LEU A 113 -1.71 -0.13 -6.44
N ARG A 114 -2.08 -1.25 -5.80
CA ARG A 114 -3.46 -1.51 -5.36
C ARG A 114 -3.97 -0.38 -4.49
N ASN A 115 -3.21 0.05 -3.49
CA ASN A 115 -3.65 1.09 -2.56
C ASN A 115 -3.85 2.44 -3.26
N ARG A 116 -3.00 2.80 -4.23
CA ARG A 116 -3.19 4.01 -5.05
C ARG A 116 -4.46 3.92 -5.89
N VAL A 117 -4.68 2.78 -6.55
CA VAL A 117 -5.88 2.55 -7.36
C VAL A 117 -7.14 2.63 -6.49
N GLU A 118 -7.14 1.99 -5.32
CA GLU A 118 -8.25 2.05 -4.37
C GLU A 118 -8.52 3.48 -3.91
N ASN A 119 -7.48 4.26 -3.63
CA ASN A 119 -7.60 5.65 -3.17
C ASN A 119 -8.07 6.63 -4.27
N ASP A 120 -7.59 6.44 -5.49
CA ASP A 120 -7.82 7.38 -6.60
C ASP A 120 -9.09 7.02 -7.36
N LEU A 121 -9.28 5.75 -7.69
CA LEU A 121 -10.40 5.24 -8.49
C LEU A 121 -11.57 4.71 -7.63
N GLY A 122 -11.33 4.39 -6.36
CA GLY A 122 -12.32 3.71 -5.52
C GLY A 122 -12.54 2.25 -5.92
N ILE A 123 -11.56 1.63 -6.60
CA ILE A 123 -11.64 0.24 -7.10
C ILE A 123 -10.65 -0.62 -6.37
N ASP A 124 -11.13 -1.73 -5.82
CA ASP A 124 -10.28 -2.76 -5.24
C ASP A 124 -9.82 -3.74 -6.34
N VAL A 125 -8.53 -3.71 -6.65
CA VAL A 125 -7.89 -4.67 -7.56
C VAL A 125 -7.26 -5.78 -6.73
N ARG A 126 -7.51 -7.03 -7.11
CA ARG A 126 -6.96 -8.17 -6.37
C ARG A 126 -5.44 -8.25 -6.60
N ILE A 127 -4.70 -8.39 -5.51
CA ILE A 127 -3.23 -8.50 -5.54
C ILE A 127 -2.75 -9.68 -6.40
N VAL A 128 -3.53 -10.77 -6.42
CA VAL A 128 -3.22 -11.98 -7.21
C VAL A 128 -3.27 -11.71 -8.71
N ASP A 129 -4.09 -10.76 -9.16
CA ASP A 129 -4.17 -10.38 -10.57
C ASP A 129 -2.94 -9.56 -10.95
N LEU A 130 -2.53 -8.62 -10.09
CA LEU A 130 -1.34 -7.78 -10.28
C LEU A 130 -0.02 -8.57 -10.29
N MET A 131 0.03 -9.65 -9.50
CA MET A 131 1.18 -10.56 -9.42
C MET A 131 1.17 -11.64 -10.51
N GLY A 132 0.13 -11.69 -11.33
CA GLY A 132 0.03 -12.60 -12.46
C GLY A 132 0.72 -12.07 -13.71
N ASP A 133 0.33 -12.62 -14.86
CA ASP A 133 0.79 -12.21 -16.18
C ASP A 133 -0.06 -11.06 -16.74
N ILE A 134 -0.36 -10.05 -15.92
CA ILE A 134 -1.16 -8.89 -16.33
C ILE A 134 -0.28 -7.78 -16.90
N THR A 135 -0.75 -7.16 -17.98
CA THR A 135 -0.13 -5.98 -18.62
C THR A 135 -0.85 -4.70 -18.18
N ILE A 136 -0.23 -3.53 -18.40
CA ILE A 136 -0.86 -2.24 -18.10
C ILE A 136 -2.13 -2.05 -18.95
N THR A 137 -2.07 -2.43 -20.23
CA THR A 137 -3.20 -2.39 -21.16
C THR A 137 -4.37 -3.25 -20.67
N SER A 138 -4.10 -4.48 -20.23
CA SER A 138 -5.14 -5.38 -19.71
C SER A 138 -5.71 -4.89 -18.37
N LEU A 139 -4.87 -4.32 -17.50
CA LEU A 139 -5.31 -3.76 -16.23
C LEU A 139 -6.23 -2.54 -16.46
N ALA A 140 -5.87 -1.66 -17.39
CA ALA A 140 -6.70 -0.52 -17.78
C ALA A 140 -8.05 -0.95 -18.35
N ALA A 141 -8.08 -2.00 -19.17
CA ALA A 141 -9.32 -2.57 -19.70
C ALA A 141 -10.21 -3.16 -18.59
N GLN A 142 -9.63 -3.95 -17.68
CA GLN A 142 -10.36 -4.55 -16.55
C GLN A 142 -10.96 -3.48 -15.63
N VAL A 143 -10.20 -2.43 -15.33
CA VAL A 143 -10.66 -1.31 -14.49
C VAL A 143 -11.75 -0.50 -15.20
N SER A 144 -11.62 -0.27 -16.51
CA SER A 144 -12.66 0.38 -17.31
C SER A 144 -13.98 -0.40 -17.30
N GLU A 145 -13.92 -1.73 -17.41
CA GLU A 145 -15.10 -2.58 -17.34
C GLU A 145 -15.75 -2.57 -15.96
N LEU A 146 -14.96 -2.55 -14.88
CA LEU A 146 -15.47 -2.44 -13.51
C LEU A 146 -16.15 -1.09 -13.26
N LEU A 147 -15.64 -0.01 -13.86
CA LEU A 147 -16.25 1.31 -13.79
C LEU A 147 -17.59 1.38 -14.52
N ASP A 148 -17.67 0.79 -15.71
CA ASP A 148 -18.90 0.73 -16.51
C ASP A 148 -20.02 -0.04 -15.78
N ARG A 149 -19.67 -1.17 -15.14
CA ARG A 149 -20.61 -1.99 -14.36
C ARG A 149 -21.06 -1.36 -13.05
N ALA A 150 -20.35 -0.35 -12.54
CA ALA A 150 -20.65 0.32 -11.28
C ALA A 150 -21.56 1.56 -11.46
N CYS A 151 -21.83 1.97 -12.70
CA CYS A 151 -22.82 2.97 -13.08
C CYS A 151 -24.18 2.32 -13.38
#